data_AF-A0A8C6I842-F1
#
_entry.id   AF-A0A8C6I842-F1
#
_cell.length_a   1.000
_cell.length_b   1.000
_cell.length_c   1.000
_cell.angle_alpha   90.00
_cell.angle_beta   90.00
_cell.angle_gamma   90.00
#
_symmetry.space_group_name_H-M   'P 1'
#
loop_
_entity.id
_entity.type
_entity.pdbx_description
1 polymer ?
#
loop_
_entity_poly.entity_id
_entity_poly.type
_entity_poly.pdbx_seq_one_letter_code
_entity_poly.pdbx_strand_id
1 'polypeptide(L)'
;MARLGLLLLLLLALPPHSSSVSWPDTAQGTMANLILTALEKATLFLEDRLPTINLDGVVGFQVLEVQLRGVQEKWAHKPLLQPLSMRAGQMANTLSALLQKSIFYLKQSDPMYLREFQPSIQPGFWKLPNDWTRTNASLVYPWLEPLDSFSEESSDVCLVQLLGTGTDSSQPCRLSNFCRTLMTKAGCSGYSLSHQLLFFLWARMQGCTEGLFLQSQHYMDIFCANMMELNHRAEAIGYAYPTQDLFMENIMFCGMAGFSDFYKLRWLEAILSWQNPQVGCFGRPDTKGEPSEVPHQQGILRRVRRREKLFADGCSCHNTATAVAALGGFLYILAEYHPDNGDAHPEYDPNHGDPYSSSQSPARNYQDGAAGPDVQRTGRPLSVS
;
A
#
# COMPACT_ATOMS: atom_id res chain seq x y z
N MET A 1 23.09 -54.83 -55.82
CA MET A 1 24.23 -54.87 -54.88
C MET A 1 24.56 -53.42 -54.53
N ALA A 2 24.54 -52.89 -53.31
CA ALA A 2 24.33 -53.43 -51.98
C ALA A 2 24.01 -52.24 -51.04
N ARG A 3 23.10 -52.48 -50.08
CA ARG A 3 23.12 -52.01 -48.67
C ARG A 3 23.01 -50.50 -48.40
N LEU A 4 21.91 -50.00 -47.83
CA LEU A 4 21.48 -50.15 -46.43
C LEU A 4 22.61 -49.82 -45.43
N GLY A 5 22.63 -48.59 -44.93
CA GLY A 5 23.48 -48.21 -43.80
C GLY A 5 23.92 -46.75 -43.83
N LEU A 6 23.06 -45.83 -43.37
CA LEU A 6 23.45 -44.78 -42.41
C LEU A 6 22.22 -44.02 -41.90
N LEU A 7 21.26 -44.76 -41.33
CA LEU A 7 20.16 -44.20 -40.56
C LEU A 7 20.57 -44.27 -39.08
N LEU A 8 21.56 -43.46 -38.68
CA LEU A 8 21.95 -43.26 -37.28
C LEU A 8 22.85 -42.02 -37.06
N LEU A 9 22.42 -40.84 -37.50
CA LEU A 9 22.93 -39.55 -37.02
C LEU A 9 21.73 -38.63 -36.72
N LEU A 10 20.89 -39.14 -35.83
CA LEU A 10 19.83 -38.39 -35.15
C LEU A 10 20.46 -37.67 -33.96
N LEU A 11 19.98 -36.44 -33.73
CA LEU A 11 19.92 -35.75 -32.43
C LEU A 11 21.26 -35.25 -31.91
N LEU A 12 21.57 -33.97 -32.16
CA LEU A 12 22.21 -33.03 -31.22
C LEU A 12 22.28 -31.64 -31.87
N ALA A 13 21.11 -31.04 -32.09
CA ALA A 13 20.98 -29.60 -32.31
C ALA A 13 19.68 -29.14 -31.63
N LEU A 14 19.65 -29.31 -30.30
CA LEU A 14 18.69 -28.58 -29.48
C LEU A 14 19.20 -27.13 -29.37
N PRO A 15 18.32 -26.11 -29.45
CA PRO A 15 18.69 -24.76 -29.07
C PRO A 15 19.17 -24.79 -27.61
N PRO A 16 20.10 -23.91 -27.20
CA PRO A 16 20.57 -23.90 -25.82
C PRO A 16 19.35 -23.78 -24.91
N HIS A 17 19.13 -24.81 -24.10
CA HIS A 17 18.15 -24.77 -23.04
C HIS A 17 18.40 -23.51 -22.23
N SER A 18 17.35 -22.71 -22.10
CA SER A 18 17.26 -21.61 -21.16
C SER A 18 17.89 -22.08 -19.86
N SER A 19 19.04 -21.51 -19.51
CA SER A 19 19.70 -21.84 -18.26
C SER A 19 18.69 -21.50 -17.17
N SER A 20 18.09 -22.52 -16.55
CA SER A 20 17.29 -22.31 -15.36
C SER A 20 18.29 -21.82 -14.32
N VAL A 21 18.38 -20.50 -14.16
CA VAL A 21 19.06 -19.89 -13.02
C VAL A 21 18.48 -20.59 -11.80
N SER A 22 19.30 -21.34 -11.07
CA SER A 22 18.90 -21.95 -9.81
C SER A 22 18.58 -20.81 -8.86
N TRP A 23 17.29 -20.53 -8.70
CA TRP A 23 16.79 -19.51 -7.79
C TRP A 23 17.15 -19.91 -6.36
N PRO A 24 17.38 -18.94 -5.46
CA PRO A 24 17.52 -19.27 -4.04
C PRO A 24 16.20 -19.86 -3.54
N ASP A 25 16.20 -21.17 -3.22
CA ASP A 25 15.10 -21.88 -2.55
C ASP A 25 14.98 -21.47 -1.05
N THR A 26 15.04 -20.17 -0.77
CA THR A 26 14.78 -19.62 0.57
C THR A 26 13.38 -19.04 0.63
N ALA A 27 12.78 -18.98 1.83
CA ALA A 27 11.49 -18.33 2.02
C ALA A 27 11.53 -16.85 1.59
N GLN A 28 12.65 -16.16 1.90
CA GLN A 28 12.92 -14.80 1.45
C GLN A 28 12.98 -14.69 -0.07
N GLY A 29 13.70 -15.59 -0.74
CA GLY A 29 13.82 -15.62 -2.20
C GLY A 29 12.48 -15.85 -2.89
N THR A 30 11.67 -16.77 -2.35
CA THR A 30 10.33 -17.08 -2.84
C THR A 30 9.40 -15.87 -2.72
N MET A 31 9.37 -15.21 -1.56
CA MET A 31 8.54 -14.03 -1.32
C MET A 31 8.97 -12.86 -2.20
N ALA A 32 10.28 -12.59 -2.29
CA ALA A 32 10.83 -11.58 -3.18
C ALA A 32 10.46 -11.83 -4.65
N ASN A 33 10.51 -13.09 -5.09
CA ASN A 33 10.16 -13.48 -6.45
C ASN A 33 8.66 -13.23 -6.75
N LEU A 34 7.76 -13.55 -5.80
CA LEU A 34 6.34 -13.26 -5.94
C LEU A 34 6.07 -11.76 -6.08
N ILE A 35 6.68 -10.95 -5.20
CA ILE A 35 6.53 -9.49 -5.22
C ILE A 35 7.08 -8.91 -6.54
N LEU A 36 8.31 -9.25 -6.92
CA LEU A 36 8.92 -8.75 -8.16
C LEU A 36 8.10 -9.11 -9.40
N THR A 37 7.53 -10.32 -9.44
CA THR A 37 6.67 -10.75 -10.55
C THR A 37 5.39 -9.91 -10.63
N ALA A 38 4.76 -9.59 -9.50
CA ALA A 38 3.62 -8.70 -9.49
C ALA A 38 3.99 -7.27 -9.96
N LEU A 39 5.13 -6.75 -9.48
CA LEU A 39 5.62 -5.42 -9.86
C LEU A 39 5.97 -5.30 -11.35
N GLU A 40 6.52 -6.35 -11.96
CA GLU A 40 6.78 -6.38 -13.41
C GLU A 40 5.50 -6.25 -14.22
N LYS A 41 4.45 -7.00 -13.86
CA LYS A 41 3.15 -6.90 -14.53
C LYS A 41 2.55 -5.49 -14.40
N ALA A 42 2.65 -4.89 -13.22
CA ALA A 42 2.17 -3.52 -13.01
C ALA A 42 3.02 -2.48 -13.78
N THR A 43 4.31 -2.76 -13.98
CA THR A 43 5.20 -1.92 -14.81
C THR A 43 4.81 -1.98 -16.29
N LEU A 44 4.40 -3.14 -16.79
CA LEU A 44 3.85 -3.27 -18.14
C LEU A 44 2.53 -2.49 -18.29
N PHE A 45 1.64 -2.57 -17.29
CA PHE A 45 0.44 -1.74 -17.25
C PHE A 45 0.75 -0.24 -17.30
N LEU A 46 1.77 0.22 -16.55
CA LEU A 46 2.22 1.61 -16.61
C LEU A 46 2.63 1.98 -18.04
N GLU A 47 3.47 1.17 -18.69
CA GLU A 47 3.92 1.40 -20.06
C GLU A 47 2.74 1.53 -21.03
N ASP A 48 1.78 0.61 -20.96
CA ASP A 48 0.57 0.60 -21.80
C ASP A 48 -0.35 1.79 -21.54
N ARG A 49 -0.40 2.29 -20.30
CA ARG A 49 -1.29 3.39 -19.88
C ARG A 49 -0.61 4.76 -19.85
N LEU A 50 0.69 4.85 -20.16
CA LEU A 50 1.47 6.10 -20.15
C LEU A 50 0.74 7.29 -20.83
N PRO A 51 0.13 7.15 -22.03
CA PRO A 51 -0.55 8.28 -22.66
C PRO A 51 -1.75 8.83 -21.89
N THR A 52 -2.25 8.04 -20.95
CA THR A 52 -3.47 8.30 -20.20
C THR A 52 -3.23 8.40 -18.70
N ILE A 53 -2.00 8.27 -18.21
CA ILE A 53 -1.72 8.30 -16.78
C ILE A 53 -1.98 9.70 -16.18
N ASN A 54 -2.41 9.74 -14.92
CA ASN A 54 -2.51 10.96 -14.11
C ASN A 54 -1.31 11.06 -13.14
N LEU A 55 -1.13 12.22 -12.52
CA LEU A 55 0.00 12.44 -11.61
C LEU A 55 -0.02 11.46 -10.42
N ASP A 56 -1.19 11.19 -9.83
CA ASP A 56 -1.32 10.24 -8.72
C ASP A 56 -0.80 8.84 -9.10
N GLY A 57 -1.09 8.40 -10.33
CA GLY A 57 -0.53 7.21 -10.93
C GLY A 57 0.99 7.24 -10.95
N VAL A 58 1.57 8.33 -11.44
CA VAL A 58 3.03 8.52 -11.56
C VAL A 58 3.72 8.54 -10.19
N VAL A 59 3.12 9.17 -9.18
CA VAL A 59 3.71 9.29 -7.84
C VAL A 59 3.95 7.92 -7.18
N GLY A 60 2.99 6.99 -7.25
CA GLY A 60 3.21 5.65 -6.67
C GLY A 60 4.32 4.87 -7.37
N PHE A 61 4.43 4.98 -8.69
CA PHE A 61 5.55 4.37 -9.43
C PHE A 61 6.89 5.07 -9.18
N GLN A 62 6.90 6.37 -8.87
CA GLN A 62 8.10 7.07 -8.42
C GLN A 62 8.58 6.54 -7.06
N VAL A 63 7.67 6.26 -6.13
CA VAL A 63 7.99 5.63 -4.85
C VAL A 63 8.54 4.22 -5.05
N LEU A 64 7.90 3.42 -5.92
CA LEU A 64 8.38 2.08 -6.28
C LEU A 64 9.81 2.11 -6.82
N GLU A 65 10.13 3.04 -7.72
CA GLU A 65 11.46 3.15 -8.32
C GLU A 65 12.54 3.35 -7.25
N VAL A 66 12.27 4.23 -6.28
CA VAL A 66 13.18 4.47 -5.14
C VAL A 66 13.30 3.23 -4.26
N GLN A 67 12.20 2.55 -3.96
CA GLN A 67 12.20 1.31 -3.17
C GLN A 67 13.03 0.21 -3.85
N LEU A 68 12.88 0.02 -5.17
CA LEU A 68 13.65 -0.96 -5.93
C LEU A 68 15.15 -0.66 -5.94
N ARG A 69 15.55 0.61 -6.00
CA ARG A 69 16.97 0.99 -5.84
C ARG A 69 17.48 0.66 -4.45
N GLY A 70 16.72 0.98 -3.40
CA GLY A 70 17.08 0.62 -2.04
C GLY A 70 17.22 -0.90 -1.84
N VAL A 71 16.32 -1.69 -2.43
CA VAL A 71 16.41 -3.16 -2.45
C VAL A 71 17.67 -3.63 -3.18
N GLN A 72 17.94 -3.09 -4.37
CA GLN A 72 19.12 -3.42 -5.16
C GLN A 72 20.40 -3.19 -4.34
N GLU A 73 20.52 -2.01 -3.71
CA GLU A 73 21.65 -1.64 -2.86
C GLU A 73 21.82 -2.59 -1.67
N LYS A 74 20.75 -2.87 -0.92
CA LYS A 74 20.79 -3.80 0.23
C LYS A 74 21.14 -5.24 -0.15
N TRP A 75 20.82 -5.67 -1.37
CA TRP A 75 21.11 -7.02 -1.86
C TRP A 75 22.41 -7.14 -2.66
N ALA A 76 23.05 -6.04 -3.05
CA ALA A 76 24.24 -6.04 -3.91
C ALA A 76 25.43 -6.86 -3.36
N HIS A 77 25.47 -7.06 -2.05
CA HIS A 77 26.53 -7.81 -1.35
C HIS A 77 26.06 -9.18 -0.84
N LYS A 78 24.86 -9.64 -1.22
CA LYS A 78 24.28 -10.92 -0.78
C LYS A 78 24.30 -11.92 -1.96
N PRO A 79 25.29 -12.82 -2.06
CA PRO A 79 25.46 -13.68 -3.24
C PRO A 79 24.22 -14.48 -3.63
N LEU A 80 23.48 -15.01 -2.65
CA LEU A 80 22.26 -15.78 -2.88
C LEU A 80 21.12 -14.94 -3.46
N LEU A 81 21.08 -13.63 -3.20
CA LEU A 81 20.05 -12.71 -3.67
C LEU A 81 20.49 -11.91 -4.90
N GLN A 82 21.71 -12.14 -5.41
CA GLN A 82 22.25 -11.39 -6.55
C GLN A 82 21.34 -11.42 -7.79
N PRO A 83 20.72 -12.56 -8.18
CA PRO A 83 19.78 -12.57 -9.31
C PRO A 83 18.57 -11.66 -9.07
N LEU A 84 18.04 -11.64 -7.85
CA LEU A 84 16.90 -10.80 -7.45
C LEU A 84 17.29 -9.31 -7.37
N SER A 85 18.50 -9.00 -6.88
CA SER A 85 19.08 -7.65 -6.88
C SER A 85 19.18 -7.09 -8.29
N MET A 86 19.71 -7.88 -9.23
CA MET A 86 19.82 -7.49 -10.63
C MET A 86 18.45 -7.27 -11.27
N ARG A 87 17.46 -8.13 -10.96
CA ARG A 87 16.07 -7.98 -11.42
C ARG A 87 15.43 -6.70 -10.90
N ALA A 88 15.58 -6.39 -9.61
CA ALA A 88 15.09 -5.14 -9.02
C ALA A 88 15.74 -3.92 -9.68
N GLY A 89 17.06 -3.94 -9.91
CA GLY A 89 17.78 -2.86 -10.57
C GLY A 89 17.38 -2.64 -12.04
N GLN A 90 17.17 -3.72 -12.79
CA GLN A 90 16.66 -3.64 -14.16
C GLN A 90 15.27 -3.00 -14.20
N MET A 91 14.37 -3.40 -13.31
CA MET A 91 13.04 -2.82 -13.20
C MET A 91 13.08 -1.34 -12.81
N ALA A 92 13.93 -0.95 -11.85
CA ALA A 92 14.13 0.45 -11.48
C ALA A 92 14.58 1.30 -12.68
N ASN A 93 15.48 0.78 -13.52
CA ASN A 93 15.92 1.49 -14.73
C ASN A 93 14.80 1.63 -15.77
N THR A 94 14.00 0.57 -15.97
CA THR A 94 12.81 0.64 -16.84
C THR A 94 11.82 1.68 -16.33
N LEU A 95 11.49 1.65 -15.03
CA LEU A 95 10.58 2.62 -14.41
C LEU A 95 11.11 4.05 -14.56
N SER A 96 12.40 4.28 -14.30
CA SER A 96 13.01 5.60 -14.48
C SER A 96 12.77 6.13 -15.91
N ALA A 97 12.96 5.31 -16.94
CA ALA A 97 12.70 5.69 -18.32
C ALA A 97 11.20 5.96 -18.61
N LEU A 98 10.29 5.16 -18.06
CA LEU A 98 8.84 5.35 -18.20
C LEU A 98 8.36 6.62 -17.48
N LEU A 99 8.87 6.88 -16.27
CA LEU A 99 8.55 8.06 -15.47
C LEU A 99 9.05 9.35 -16.14
N GLN A 100 10.23 9.33 -16.77
CA GLN A 100 10.68 10.47 -17.59
C GLN A 100 9.75 10.71 -18.80
N LYS A 101 9.27 9.64 -19.45
CA LYS A 101 8.29 9.76 -20.54
C LYS A 101 6.92 10.24 -20.05
N SER A 102 6.51 9.90 -18.82
CA SER A 102 5.20 10.30 -18.28
C SER A 102 5.07 11.82 -18.16
N ILE A 103 6.17 12.54 -17.89
CA ILE A 103 6.20 14.02 -17.84
C ILE A 103 5.68 14.63 -19.14
N PHE A 104 6.04 14.05 -20.30
CA PHE A 104 5.55 14.52 -21.60
C PHE A 104 4.03 14.41 -21.73
N TYR A 105 3.44 13.31 -21.24
CA TYR A 105 1.99 13.11 -21.27
C TYR A 105 1.27 13.98 -20.24
N LEU A 106 1.80 14.09 -19.03
CA LEU A 106 1.26 14.96 -17.98
C LEU A 106 1.26 16.44 -18.40
N LYS A 107 2.30 16.89 -19.11
CA LYS A 107 2.36 18.26 -19.64
C LYS A 107 1.24 18.55 -20.65
N GLN A 108 0.73 17.53 -21.35
CA GLN A 108 -0.36 17.68 -22.30
C GLN A 108 -1.73 17.55 -21.64
N SER A 109 -1.87 16.64 -20.68
CA SER A 109 -3.16 16.36 -20.03
C SER A 109 -3.49 17.33 -18.89
N ASP A 110 -2.51 17.67 -18.05
CA ASP A 110 -2.69 18.51 -16.87
C ASP A 110 -1.41 19.30 -16.52
N PRO A 111 -1.04 20.31 -17.33
CA PRO A 111 0.20 21.07 -17.14
C PRO A 111 0.25 21.88 -15.84
N MET A 112 -0.92 22.31 -15.33
CA MET A 112 -0.98 23.09 -14.09
C MET A 112 -0.69 22.21 -12.88
N TYR A 113 -1.35 21.06 -12.80
CA TYR A 113 -1.11 20.11 -11.71
C TYR A 113 0.31 19.55 -11.76
N LEU A 114 0.84 19.27 -12.96
CA LEU A 114 2.25 18.89 -13.13
C LEU A 114 3.20 19.96 -12.56
N ARG A 115 2.94 21.25 -12.81
CA ARG A 115 3.78 22.34 -12.29
C ARG A 115 3.71 22.42 -10.77
N GLU A 116 2.51 22.37 -10.23
CA GLU A 116 2.24 22.44 -8.79
C GLU A 116 2.91 21.32 -8.01
N PHE A 117 2.94 20.11 -8.57
CA PHE A 117 3.46 18.93 -7.88
C PHE A 117 4.78 18.42 -8.48
N GLN A 118 5.43 19.22 -9.33
CA GLN A 118 6.68 18.84 -9.99
C GLN A 118 7.73 18.25 -9.02
N PRO A 119 7.94 18.79 -7.79
CA PRO A 119 8.92 18.22 -6.87
C PRO A 119 8.67 16.74 -6.53
N SER A 120 7.40 16.31 -6.42
CA SER A 120 7.07 14.93 -6.00
C SER A 120 7.44 13.87 -7.03
N ILE A 121 7.72 14.27 -8.26
CA ILE A 121 8.15 13.40 -9.36
C ILE A 121 9.60 13.67 -9.80
N GLN A 122 10.36 14.50 -9.05
CA GLN A 122 11.78 14.68 -9.31
C GLN A 122 12.62 13.59 -8.63
N PRO A 123 13.75 13.18 -9.25
CA PRO A 123 14.72 12.32 -8.59
C PRO A 123 15.18 12.90 -7.24
N GLY A 124 15.26 12.06 -6.21
CA GLY A 124 15.75 12.43 -4.88
C GLY A 124 14.74 13.11 -3.94
N PHE A 125 13.51 13.35 -4.39
CA PHE A 125 12.45 13.85 -3.49
C PHE A 125 12.07 12.80 -2.45
N TRP A 126 11.64 11.62 -2.90
CA TRP A 126 11.28 10.51 -2.02
C TRP A 126 12.52 9.88 -1.41
N LYS A 127 12.48 9.65 -0.10
CA LYS A 127 13.56 9.05 0.70
C LYS A 127 12.99 7.85 1.44
N LEU A 128 13.73 6.75 1.46
CA LEU A 128 13.33 5.56 2.21
C LEU A 128 13.61 5.76 3.70
N PRO A 129 12.78 5.17 4.59
CA PRO A 129 13.11 5.10 6.00
C PRO A 129 14.37 4.25 6.20
N ASN A 130 15.20 4.69 7.15
CA ASN A 130 16.38 3.95 7.62
C ASN A 130 16.21 3.45 9.07
N ASP A 131 15.17 3.93 9.75
CA ASP A 131 14.81 3.53 11.11
C ASP A 131 13.35 3.06 11.08
N TRP A 132 13.09 1.96 11.79
CA TRP A 132 11.77 1.36 11.87
C TRP A 132 11.20 1.48 13.27
N THR A 133 9.94 1.88 13.35
CA THR A 133 9.13 1.92 14.57
C THR A 133 7.85 1.11 14.38
N ARG A 134 7.06 1.00 15.45
CA ARG A 134 5.74 0.36 15.45
C ARG A 134 4.70 1.37 15.88
N THR A 135 3.47 1.17 15.42
CA THR A 135 2.34 2.00 15.83
C THR A 135 2.01 1.80 17.32
N ASN A 136 1.43 2.83 17.92
CA ASN A 136 0.97 2.78 19.31
C ASN A 136 -0.56 2.93 19.35
N ALA A 137 -1.25 1.85 19.68
CA ALA A 137 -2.72 1.81 19.77
C ALA A 137 -3.31 2.83 20.76
N SER A 138 -2.54 3.30 21.74
CA SER A 138 -3.00 4.36 22.66
C SER A 138 -3.15 5.74 21.99
N LEU A 139 -2.66 5.91 20.76
CA LEU A 139 -2.79 7.14 19.97
C LEU A 139 -4.01 7.13 19.03
N VAL A 140 -4.76 6.03 18.98
CA VAL A 140 -5.99 5.94 18.20
C VAL A 140 -7.02 6.93 18.76
N TYR A 141 -7.69 7.68 17.88
CA TYR A 141 -8.67 8.66 18.31
C TYR A 141 -9.86 7.99 19.00
N PRO A 142 -10.32 8.52 20.15
CA PRO A 142 -11.50 7.98 20.83
C PRO A 142 -12.81 8.32 20.10
N TRP A 143 -12.79 9.31 19.21
CA TRP A 143 -13.93 9.79 18.46
C TRP A 143 -13.53 10.11 17.01
N LEU A 144 -14.52 10.14 16.13
CA LEU A 144 -14.36 10.55 14.74
C LEU A 144 -15.11 11.85 14.50
N GLU A 145 -14.56 12.71 13.66
CA GLU A 145 -15.21 13.94 13.23
C GLU A 145 -16.44 13.63 12.37
N PRO A 146 -17.65 14.10 12.75
CA PRO A 146 -18.90 13.74 12.05
C PRO A 146 -19.04 14.39 10.67
N LEU A 147 -18.32 15.49 10.40
CA LEU A 147 -18.42 16.27 9.18
C LEU A 147 -17.04 16.46 8.54
N ASP A 148 -16.93 16.05 7.29
CA ASP A 148 -15.67 16.06 6.57
C ASP A 148 -15.38 17.47 6.00
N SER A 149 -14.80 18.34 6.84
CA SER A 149 -14.29 19.66 6.43
C SER A 149 -13.05 19.55 5.54
N PHE A 150 -12.47 18.36 5.43
CA PHE A 150 -11.40 18.07 4.49
C PHE A 150 -11.91 18.22 3.06
N SER A 151 -11.06 18.39 2.05
CA SER A 151 -11.39 18.11 0.65
C SER A 151 -10.09 17.89 -0.11
N GLU A 152 -10.11 17.10 -1.18
CA GLU A 152 -8.93 16.88 -2.04
C GLU A 152 -8.36 18.23 -2.51
N GLU A 153 -9.23 19.15 -2.94
CA GLU A 153 -8.85 20.51 -3.36
C GLU A 153 -8.20 21.33 -2.23
N SER A 154 -8.77 21.28 -1.01
CA SER A 154 -8.19 21.92 0.16
C SER A 154 -6.85 21.30 0.56
N SER A 155 -6.71 19.99 0.38
CA SER A 155 -5.44 19.29 0.59
C SER A 155 -4.39 19.72 -0.42
N ASP A 156 -4.75 19.75 -1.71
CA ASP A 156 -3.86 20.13 -2.80
C ASP A 156 -3.31 21.53 -2.56
N VAL A 157 -4.16 22.49 -2.19
CA VAL A 157 -3.74 23.84 -1.80
C VAL A 157 -2.65 23.81 -0.74
N CYS A 158 -2.79 22.95 0.28
CA CYS A 158 -1.82 22.86 1.36
C CYS A 158 -0.54 22.12 0.97
N LEU A 159 -0.61 21.11 0.11
CA LEU A 159 0.56 20.43 -0.44
C LEU A 159 1.35 21.37 -1.38
N VAL A 160 0.66 22.13 -2.23
CA VAL A 160 1.27 23.15 -3.09
C VAL A 160 1.94 24.25 -2.27
N GLN A 161 1.28 24.71 -1.21
CA GLN A 161 1.85 25.67 -0.28
C GLN A 161 3.10 25.10 0.43
N LEU A 162 3.05 23.83 0.85
CA LEU A 162 4.19 23.14 1.47
C LEU A 162 5.40 23.06 0.53
N LEU A 163 5.16 22.71 -0.74
CA LEU A 163 6.19 22.60 -1.77
C LEU A 163 6.72 23.96 -2.26
N GLY A 164 5.99 25.04 -2.01
CA GLY A 164 6.37 26.38 -2.46
C GLY A 164 6.16 26.60 -3.97
N THR A 165 5.28 25.83 -4.59
CA THR A 165 5.08 25.79 -6.05
C THR A 165 3.84 26.57 -6.51
N GLY A 166 3.09 27.14 -5.57
CA GLY A 166 1.89 27.93 -5.85
C GLY A 166 2.16 29.21 -6.65
N THR A 167 1.09 29.81 -7.18
CA THR A 167 1.16 30.98 -8.07
C THR A 167 1.85 32.20 -7.45
N ASP A 168 1.77 32.34 -6.12
CA ASP A 168 2.33 33.48 -5.40
C ASP A 168 3.83 33.32 -5.07
N SER A 169 4.47 32.26 -5.59
CA SER A 169 5.91 31.97 -5.36
C SER A 169 6.26 31.92 -3.87
N SER A 170 5.45 31.22 -3.07
CA SER A 170 5.69 31.05 -1.65
C SER A 170 6.96 30.23 -1.41
N GLN A 171 7.77 30.61 -0.42
CA GLN A 171 8.90 29.78 0.02
C GLN A 171 8.38 28.41 0.50
N PRO A 172 9.07 27.29 0.17
CA PRO A 172 8.72 25.98 0.70
C PRO A 172 8.63 25.99 2.24
N CYS A 173 7.85 25.07 2.80
CA CYS A 173 7.62 24.95 4.25
C CYS A 173 6.93 26.16 4.91
N ARG A 174 6.42 27.14 4.16
CA ARG A 174 5.65 28.28 4.71
C ARG A 174 4.16 28.03 4.60
N LEU A 175 3.51 27.78 5.74
CA LEU A 175 2.09 27.45 5.80
C LEU A 175 1.21 28.60 6.29
N SER A 176 0.04 28.74 5.66
CA SER A 176 -1.08 29.53 6.15
C SER A 176 -1.68 28.92 7.41
N ASN A 177 -2.41 29.72 8.20
CA ASN A 177 -3.16 29.20 9.35
C ASN A 177 -4.19 28.16 8.94
N PHE A 178 -4.83 28.35 7.77
CA PHE A 178 -5.75 27.38 7.20
C PHE A 178 -5.09 25.99 7.05
N CYS A 179 -3.93 25.92 6.39
CA CYS A 179 -3.26 24.64 6.17
C CYS A 179 -2.72 24.01 7.45
N ARG A 180 -2.24 24.82 8.40
CA ARG A 180 -1.87 24.32 9.73
C ARG A 180 -3.07 23.64 10.39
N THR A 181 -4.20 24.33 10.48
CA THR A 181 -5.42 23.80 11.12
C THR A 181 -5.96 22.57 10.39
N LEU A 182 -5.99 22.58 9.06
CA LEU A 182 -6.50 21.46 8.27
C LEU A 182 -5.64 20.21 8.44
N MET A 183 -4.33 20.34 8.32
CA MET A 183 -3.39 19.20 8.31
C MET A 183 -3.13 18.63 9.71
N THR A 184 -3.48 19.35 10.77
CA THR A 184 -3.36 18.87 12.15
C THR A 184 -4.70 18.55 12.81
N LYS A 185 -5.81 18.59 12.06
CA LYS A 185 -7.15 18.36 12.62
C LYS A 185 -7.28 16.93 13.15
N ALA A 186 -7.57 16.79 14.45
CA ALA A 186 -7.80 15.49 15.08
C ALA A 186 -9.13 14.85 14.65
N GLY A 187 -9.27 13.54 14.86
CA GLY A 187 -10.50 12.79 14.59
C GLY A 187 -10.79 12.54 13.10
N CYS A 188 -9.82 12.82 12.21
CA CYS A 188 -9.96 12.53 10.78
C CYS A 188 -9.84 11.02 10.49
N SER A 189 -10.44 10.58 9.38
CA SER A 189 -10.44 9.18 8.94
C SER A 189 -10.39 9.09 7.40
N GLY A 190 -10.16 7.88 6.87
CA GLY A 190 -10.10 7.63 5.44
C GLY A 190 -9.11 8.55 4.71
N TYR A 191 -9.52 9.09 3.56
CA TYR A 191 -8.66 9.95 2.74
C TYR A 191 -8.22 11.25 3.43
N SER A 192 -9.02 11.79 4.35
CA SER A 192 -8.59 12.95 5.13
C SER A 192 -7.34 12.61 5.95
N LEU A 193 -7.29 11.41 6.52
CA LEU A 193 -6.17 10.95 7.33
C LEU A 193 -4.95 10.63 6.44
N SER A 194 -5.17 10.00 5.28
CA SER A 194 -4.09 9.67 4.33
C SER A 194 -3.38 10.92 3.80
N HIS A 195 -4.14 11.95 3.47
CA HIS A 195 -3.57 13.22 3.05
C HIS A 195 -2.88 14.00 4.17
N GLN A 196 -3.37 13.92 5.42
CA GLN A 196 -2.66 14.47 6.58
C GLN A 196 -1.28 13.82 6.73
N LEU A 197 -1.20 12.50 6.62
CA LEU A 197 0.08 11.79 6.63
C LEU A 197 0.96 12.18 5.43
N LEU A 198 0.40 12.22 4.22
CA LEU A 198 1.10 12.62 3.00
C LEU A 198 1.75 14.00 3.16
N PHE A 199 1.04 14.94 3.77
CA PHE A 199 1.54 16.28 4.04
C PHE A 199 2.80 16.28 4.93
N PHE A 200 2.78 15.55 6.05
CA PHE A 200 3.95 15.46 6.93
C PHE A 200 5.09 14.61 6.34
N LEU A 201 4.77 13.58 5.54
CA LEU A 201 5.74 12.84 4.76
C LEU A 201 6.47 13.77 3.79
N TRP A 202 5.74 14.55 3.00
CA TRP A 202 6.33 15.49 2.05
C TRP A 202 7.09 16.61 2.75
N ALA A 203 6.64 17.05 3.93
CA ALA A 203 7.39 18.01 4.72
C ALA A 203 8.76 17.44 5.12
N ARG A 204 8.83 16.17 5.52
CA ARG A 204 10.09 15.45 5.78
C ARG A 204 10.94 15.34 4.50
N MET A 205 10.34 14.98 3.36
CA MET A 205 11.05 14.87 2.09
C MET A 205 11.67 16.20 1.65
N GLN A 206 10.90 17.29 1.79
CA GLN A 206 11.28 18.67 1.50
C GLN A 206 12.32 19.24 2.51
N GLY A 207 12.52 18.58 3.66
CA GLY A 207 13.46 19.03 4.69
C GLY A 207 12.90 20.13 5.59
N CYS A 208 11.57 20.22 5.74
CA CYS A 208 10.94 21.17 6.63
C CYS A 208 11.18 20.78 8.10
N THR A 209 11.81 21.68 8.88
CA THR A 209 12.20 21.41 10.28
C THR A 209 11.74 22.47 11.27
N GLU A 210 11.15 23.58 10.81
CA GLU A 210 10.75 24.71 11.66
C GLU A 210 9.26 24.70 12.03
N GLY A 211 8.93 25.35 13.15
CA GLY A 211 7.54 25.59 13.55
C GLY A 211 6.74 24.30 13.76
N LEU A 212 5.70 24.10 12.95
CA LEU A 212 4.83 22.91 13.02
C LEU A 212 5.63 21.62 12.77
N PHE A 213 6.66 21.68 11.93
CA PHE A 213 7.41 20.51 11.49
C PHE A 213 8.40 19.98 12.53
N LEU A 214 8.62 20.70 13.63
CA LEU A 214 9.30 20.16 14.82
C LEU A 214 8.52 18.98 15.43
N GLN A 215 7.21 18.93 15.21
CA GLN A 215 6.32 17.87 15.70
C GLN A 215 5.94 16.86 14.60
N SER A 216 6.63 16.87 13.46
CA SER A 216 6.30 15.98 12.32
C SER A 216 6.19 14.52 12.73
N GLN A 217 7.12 14.01 13.55
CA GLN A 217 7.07 12.62 14.03
C GLN A 217 5.83 12.36 14.89
N HIS A 218 5.51 13.26 15.82
CA HIS A 218 4.35 13.12 16.69
C HIS A 218 3.04 13.02 15.89
N TYR A 219 2.88 13.83 14.84
CA TYR A 219 1.72 13.75 13.96
C TYR A 219 1.69 12.43 13.16
N MET A 220 2.83 12.01 12.61
CA MET A 220 2.93 10.73 11.91
C MET A 220 2.61 9.54 12.82
N ASP A 221 3.06 9.55 14.08
CA ASP A 221 2.74 8.51 15.07
C ASP A 221 1.22 8.39 15.30
N ILE A 222 0.53 9.52 15.46
CA ILE A 222 -0.93 9.55 15.63
C ILE A 222 -1.62 9.07 14.37
N PHE A 223 -1.23 9.57 13.19
CA PHE A 223 -1.91 9.24 11.95
C PHE A 223 -1.73 7.76 11.60
N CYS A 224 -0.52 7.22 11.74
CA CYS A 224 -0.27 5.82 11.48
C CYS A 224 -0.92 4.87 12.48
N ALA A 225 -1.07 5.26 13.76
CA ALA A 225 -1.88 4.49 14.70
C ALA A 225 -3.35 4.41 14.26
N ASN A 226 -3.93 5.51 13.79
CA ASN A 226 -5.31 5.54 13.30
C ASN A 226 -5.47 4.80 11.96
N MET A 227 -4.47 4.85 11.07
CA MET A 227 -4.46 4.08 9.82
C MET A 227 -4.32 2.57 10.06
N MET A 228 -3.54 2.16 11.06
CA MET A 228 -3.44 0.76 11.47
C MET A 228 -4.79 0.22 11.93
N GLU A 229 -5.51 0.99 12.77
CA GLU A 229 -6.88 0.66 13.18
C GLU A 229 -7.84 0.53 11.98
N LEU A 230 -7.74 1.43 10.98
CA LEU A 230 -8.53 1.31 9.75
C LEU A 230 -8.19 0.05 8.95
N ASN A 231 -6.91 -0.31 8.86
CA ASN A 231 -6.49 -1.52 8.16
C ASN A 231 -6.94 -2.80 8.87
N HIS A 232 -6.91 -2.83 10.21
CA HIS A 232 -7.49 -3.94 10.98
C HIS A 232 -8.99 -4.08 10.75
N ARG A 233 -9.73 -2.98 10.65
CA ARG A 233 -11.16 -3.02 10.30
C ARG A 233 -11.39 -3.52 8.89
N ALA A 234 -10.57 -3.09 7.92
CA ALA A 234 -10.65 -3.57 6.55
C ALA A 234 -10.39 -5.09 6.47
N GLU A 235 -9.39 -5.59 7.20
CA GLU A 235 -9.12 -7.02 7.34
C GLU A 235 -10.31 -7.77 7.97
N ALA A 236 -10.89 -7.26 9.05
CA ALA A 236 -12.02 -7.89 9.75
C ALA A 236 -13.27 -8.06 8.87
N ILE A 237 -13.46 -7.20 7.87
CA ILE A 237 -14.55 -7.30 6.90
C ILE A 237 -14.16 -8.00 5.58
N GLY A 238 -12.99 -8.65 5.54
CA GLY A 238 -12.51 -9.39 4.37
C GLY A 238 -12.10 -8.49 3.19
N TYR A 239 -11.62 -7.27 3.46
CA TYR A 239 -11.13 -6.33 2.46
C TYR A 239 -12.17 -5.96 1.38
N ALA A 240 -13.44 -5.85 1.78
CA ALA A 240 -14.55 -5.58 0.87
C ALA A 240 -14.30 -4.31 0.03
N TYR A 241 -14.46 -4.37 -1.29
CA TYR A 241 -14.34 -3.20 -2.15
C TYR A 241 -15.35 -2.10 -1.72
N PRO A 242 -14.98 -0.81 -1.66
CA PRO A 242 -13.73 -0.18 -2.15
C PRO A 242 -12.59 -0.05 -1.13
N THR A 243 -12.63 -0.75 0.02
CA THR A 243 -11.66 -0.53 1.12
C THR A 243 -10.21 -0.88 0.79
N GLN A 244 -9.98 -1.75 -0.20
CA GLN A 244 -8.65 -2.20 -0.62
C GLN A 244 -7.71 -1.05 -0.96
N ASP A 245 -8.25 0.02 -1.52
CA ASP A 245 -7.46 1.14 -1.98
C ASP A 245 -6.89 1.97 -0.83
N LEU A 246 -7.75 2.41 0.10
CA LEU A 246 -7.31 3.03 1.36
C LEU A 246 -6.39 2.10 2.17
N PHE A 247 -6.64 0.79 2.12
CA PHE A 247 -5.81 -0.19 2.79
C PHE A 247 -4.36 -0.20 2.27
N MET A 248 -4.18 -0.21 0.94
CA MET A 248 -2.87 -0.13 0.31
C MET A 248 -2.23 1.24 0.46
N GLU A 249 -3.02 2.32 0.39
CA GLU A 249 -2.55 3.70 0.63
C GLU A 249 -1.98 3.86 2.04
N ASN A 250 -2.66 3.32 3.06
CA ASN A 250 -2.18 3.31 4.44
C ASN A 250 -0.85 2.56 4.58
N ILE A 251 -0.73 1.36 3.96
CA ILE A 251 0.51 0.58 3.98
C ILE A 251 1.64 1.34 3.29
N MET A 252 1.37 1.93 2.12
CA MET A 252 2.33 2.74 1.39
C MET A 252 2.84 3.91 2.24
N PHE A 253 1.95 4.76 2.75
CA PHE A 253 2.36 5.97 3.44
C PHE A 253 2.97 5.67 4.82
N CYS A 254 2.37 4.80 5.63
CA CYS A 254 2.97 4.47 6.93
C CYS A 254 4.25 3.65 6.80
N GLY A 255 4.34 2.79 5.78
CA GLY A 255 5.58 2.13 5.41
C GLY A 255 6.69 3.13 5.08
N MET A 256 6.40 4.14 4.26
CA MET A 256 7.33 5.23 3.95
C MET A 256 7.62 6.16 5.14
N ALA A 257 6.71 6.24 6.11
CA ALA A 257 6.90 7.00 7.35
C ALA A 257 7.81 6.27 8.35
N GLY A 258 8.07 4.98 8.16
CA GLY A 258 8.95 4.16 9.00
C GLY A 258 8.22 3.17 9.93
N PHE A 259 6.95 2.85 9.69
CA PHE A 259 6.18 1.92 10.53
C PHE A 259 6.22 0.50 9.96
N SER A 260 6.96 -0.40 10.61
CA SER A 260 7.22 -1.76 10.09
C SER A 260 6.06 -2.73 10.29
N ASP A 261 5.17 -2.45 11.23
CA ASP A 261 4.04 -3.29 11.60
C ASP A 261 2.91 -3.31 10.56
N PHE A 262 2.97 -2.45 9.54
CA PHE A 262 2.14 -2.52 8.33
C PHE A 262 2.53 -3.64 7.36
N TYR A 263 3.75 -4.18 7.46
CA TYR A 263 4.24 -5.21 6.54
C TYR A 263 3.95 -6.62 7.05
N LYS A 264 2.66 -6.95 7.19
CA LYS A 264 2.18 -8.28 7.62
C LYS A 264 2.10 -9.24 6.44
N LEU A 265 2.53 -10.50 6.63
CA LEU A 265 2.52 -11.50 5.57
C LEU A 265 1.11 -11.73 4.99
N ARG A 266 0.11 -11.87 5.86
CA ARG A 266 -1.31 -11.98 5.46
C ARG A 266 -1.82 -10.80 4.64
N TRP A 267 -1.30 -9.60 4.88
CA TRP A 267 -1.66 -8.40 4.10
C TRP A 267 -0.97 -8.40 2.74
N LEU A 268 0.28 -8.86 2.66
CA LEU A 268 0.97 -9.09 1.39
C LEU A 268 0.20 -10.10 0.52
N GLU A 269 -0.19 -11.24 1.09
CA GLU A 269 -0.95 -12.28 0.39
C GLU A 269 -2.28 -11.73 -0.14
N ALA A 270 -2.99 -10.95 0.67
CA ALA A 270 -4.23 -10.30 0.27
C ALA A 270 -3.99 -9.35 -0.92
N ILE A 271 -3.01 -8.44 -0.84
CA ILE A 271 -2.70 -7.49 -1.91
C ILE A 271 -2.34 -8.23 -3.20
N LEU A 272 -1.45 -9.23 -3.14
CA LEU A 272 -1.06 -10.00 -4.33
C LEU A 272 -2.27 -10.68 -5.00
N SER A 273 -3.27 -11.10 -4.22
CA SER A 273 -4.50 -11.72 -4.75
C SER A 273 -5.42 -10.74 -5.49
N TRP A 274 -5.27 -9.43 -5.28
CA TRP A 274 -6.10 -8.40 -5.91
C TRP A 274 -5.60 -7.96 -7.29
N GLN A 275 -4.37 -8.34 -7.66
CA GLN A 275 -3.81 -7.96 -8.96
C GLN A 275 -4.59 -8.64 -10.09
N ASN A 276 -4.99 -7.86 -11.10
CA ASN A 276 -5.55 -8.44 -12.32
C ASN A 276 -4.50 -9.34 -12.99
N PRO A 277 -4.76 -10.64 -13.19
CA PRO A 277 -3.73 -11.58 -13.64
C PRO A 277 -3.29 -11.36 -15.10
N GLN A 278 -4.14 -10.74 -15.91
CA GLN A 278 -3.91 -10.50 -17.34
C GLN A 278 -3.22 -9.16 -17.58
N VAL A 279 -3.74 -8.10 -16.94
CA VAL A 279 -3.29 -6.72 -17.18
C VAL A 279 -2.20 -6.29 -16.19
N GLY A 280 -2.15 -6.88 -15.00
CA GLY A 280 -1.17 -6.51 -13.96
C GLY A 280 -1.56 -5.28 -13.12
N CYS A 281 -2.71 -4.68 -13.40
CA CYS A 281 -3.23 -3.53 -12.66
C CYS A 281 -3.95 -3.93 -11.38
N PHE A 282 -4.32 -2.94 -10.58
CA PHE A 282 -5.22 -3.05 -9.44
C PHE A 282 -6.43 -2.14 -9.65
N GLY A 283 -7.59 -2.51 -9.13
CA GLY A 283 -8.82 -1.78 -9.37
C GLY A 283 -10.06 -2.51 -8.87
N ARG A 284 -11.18 -2.37 -9.58
CA ARG A 284 -12.41 -3.11 -9.28
C ARG A 284 -12.21 -4.60 -9.59
N PRO A 285 -12.69 -5.51 -8.72
CA PRO A 285 -12.73 -6.93 -9.04
C PRO A 285 -13.55 -7.18 -10.31
N ASP A 286 -13.13 -8.13 -11.14
CA ASP A 286 -13.88 -8.59 -12.31
C ASP A 286 -15.17 -9.29 -11.85
N THR A 287 -16.26 -8.55 -11.67
CA THR A 287 -17.59 -9.13 -11.41
C THR A 287 -18.21 -9.61 -12.71
N LYS A 288 -17.63 -10.64 -13.33
CA LYS A 288 -18.36 -11.43 -14.33
C LYS A 288 -19.45 -12.22 -13.59
N GLY A 289 -20.61 -11.61 -13.34
CA GLY A 289 -21.83 -12.35 -13.02
C GLY A 289 -22.69 -11.90 -11.83
N GLU A 290 -22.44 -10.76 -11.16
CA GLU A 290 -23.37 -10.28 -10.13
C GLU A 290 -24.09 -8.99 -10.55
N PRO A 291 -25.42 -8.90 -10.37
CA PRO A 291 -26.17 -7.69 -10.69
C PRO A 291 -25.66 -6.53 -9.83
N SER A 292 -25.44 -5.40 -10.50
CA SER A 292 -25.26 -4.12 -9.81
C SER A 292 -26.50 -3.78 -8.98
N GLU A 293 -26.26 -3.07 -7.87
CA GLU A 293 -27.22 -2.39 -6.99
C GLU A 293 -27.71 -3.15 -5.76
N VAL A 294 -26.99 -2.95 -4.64
CA VAL A 294 -27.62 -2.74 -3.33
C VAL A 294 -27.22 -1.35 -2.86
N PRO A 295 -28.14 -0.39 -2.70
CA PRO A 295 -27.83 0.91 -2.11
C PRO A 295 -27.60 0.71 -0.61
N HIS A 296 -26.35 0.53 -0.20
CA HIS A 296 -25.99 0.60 1.22
C HIS A 296 -26.18 2.04 1.71
N GLN A 297 -27.25 2.24 2.48
CA GLN A 297 -27.43 3.40 3.33
C GLN A 297 -26.32 3.41 4.39
N GLN A 298 -25.25 4.18 4.16
CA GLN A 298 -24.40 4.74 5.21
C GLN A 298 -23.73 6.00 4.64
N GLY A 299 -24.20 7.17 5.08
CA GLY A 299 -23.80 8.49 4.61
C GLY A 299 -22.39 8.93 5.03
N ILE A 300 -21.36 8.10 4.82
CA ILE A 300 -19.96 8.41 5.18
C ILE A 300 -18.97 8.19 4.01
N LEU A 301 -19.35 7.49 2.93
CA LEU A 301 -18.42 7.15 1.83
C LEU A 301 -18.68 7.85 0.49
N ARG A 302 -19.61 8.82 0.43
CA ARG A 302 -19.90 9.51 -0.83
C ARG A 302 -19.08 10.79 -0.96
N ARG A 303 -17.76 10.64 -1.12
CA ARG A 303 -16.89 11.71 -1.61
C ARG A 303 -16.34 11.34 -2.99
N VAL A 304 -16.67 12.18 -3.96
CA VAL A 304 -16.24 12.05 -5.37
C VAL A 304 -14.73 12.21 -5.42
N ARG A 305 -14.04 11.09 -5.66
CA ARG A 305 -12.62 11.03 -5.99
C ARG A 305 -12.46 11.61 -7.39
N ARG A 306 -12.23 12.93 -7.50
CA ARG A 306 -12.43 13.64 -8.78
C ARG A 306 -11.37 13.31 -9.82
N ARG A 307 -10.21 12.81 -9.41
CA ARG A 307 -9.09 12.47 -10.30
C ARG A 307 -8.85 10.98 -10.47
N GLU A 308 -9.68 10.13 -9.86
CA GLU A 308 -9.58 8.68 -10.08
C GLU A 308 -9.77 8.35 -11.54
N LYS A 309 -8.77 7.69 -12.12
CA LYS A 309 -8.87 7.19 -13.48
C LYS A 309 -9.19 5.70 -13.46
N LEU A 310 -10.49 5.42 -13.47
CA LEU A 310 -11.03 4.08 -13.70
C LEU A 310 -11.07 3.81 -15.20
N PHE A 311 -10.55 2.65 -15.59
CA PHE A 311 -10.56 2.16 -16.96
C PHE A 311 -11.71 1.16 -17.17
N ALA A 312 -12.10 0.95 -18.43
CA ALA A 312 -13.20 0.06 -18.80
C ALA A 312 -12.94 -1.42 -18.46
N ASP A 313 -11.67 -1.78 -18.26
CA ASP A 313 -11.20 -3.11 -17.85
C ASP A 313 -11.17 -3.28 -16.31
N GLY A 314 -11.76 -2.34 -15.56
CA GLY A 314 -11.79 -2.37 -14.10
C GLY A 314 -10.50 -1.86 -13.43
N CYS A 315 -9.44 -1.58 -14.19
CA CYS A 315 -8.19 -1.05 -13.64
C CYS A 315 -8.34 0.38 -13.11
N SER A 316 -7.53 0.75 -12.12
CA SER A 316 -7.41 2.12 -11.61
C SER A 316 -5.95 2.55 -11.60
N CYS A 317 -5.63 3.74 -12.15
CA CYS A 317 -4.29 4.32 -12.04
C CYS A 317 -3.87 4.47 -10.57
N HIS A 318 -4.77 4.99 -9.74
CA HIS A 318 -4.45 5.26 -8.35
C HIS A 318 -4.30 3.94 -7.57
N ASN A 319 -5.24 3.00 -7.66
CA ASN A 319 -5.13 1.74 -6.92
C ASN A 319 -3.86 0.98 -7.33
N THR A 320 -3.50 1.03 -8.62
CA THR A 320 -2.26 0.42 -9.09
C THR A 320 -1.04 1.12 -8.48
N ALA A 321 -1.05 2.45 -8.42
CA ALA A 321 0.04 3.24 -7.83
C ALA A 321 0.22 2.98 -6.32
N THR A 322 -0.87 2.91 -5.54
CA THR A 322 -0.81 2.56 -4.11
C THR A 322 -0.37 1.12 -3.90
N ALA A 323 -0.89 0.18 -4.71
CA ALA A 323 -0.50 -1.23 -4.65
C ALA A 323 0.99 -1.44 -4.90
N VAL A 324 1.54 -0.85 -5.97
CA VAL A 324 2.95 -1.07 -6.31
C VAL A 324 3.89 -0.44 -5.30
N ALA A 325 3.54 0.71 -4.73
CA ALA A 325 4.33 1.35 -3.69
C ALA A 325 4.23 0.59 -2.34
N ALA A 326 3.08 -0.01 -2.03
CA ALA A 326 2.95 -0.91 -0.88
C ALA A 326 3.80 -2.18 -1.08
N LEU A 327 3.69 -2.84 -2.24
CA LEU A 327 4.45 -4.04 -2.59
C LEU A 327 5.97 -3.78 -2.64
N GLY A 328 6.40 -2.64 -3.17
CA GLY A 328 7.81 -2.23 -3.13
C GLY A 328 8.29 -1.99 -1.70
N GLY A 329 7.42 -1.50 -0.81
CA GLY A 329 7.69 -1.39 0.62
C GLY A 329 7.90 -2.76 1.29
N PHE A 330 7.04 -3.74 0.99
CA PHE A 330 7.22 -5.13 1.42
C PHE A 330 8.57 -5.70 0.96
N LEU A 331 8.95 -5.43 -0.29
CA LEU A 331 10.23 -5.87 -0.83
C LEU A 331 11.42 -5.20 -0.10
N TYR A 332 11.30 -3.92 0.21
CA TYR A 332 12.33 -3.14 0.89
C TYR A 332 12.54 -3.61 2.33
N ILE A 333 11.47 -3.80 3.10
CA ILE A 333 11.61 -4.34 4.47
C ILE A 333 12.13 -5.77 4.47
N LEU A 334 11.73 -6.60 3.49
CA LEU A 334 12.28 -7.95 3.30
C LEU A 334 13.77 -7.92 2.96
N ALA A 335 14.26 -6.86 2.31
CA ALA A 335 15.67 -6.70 2.01
C ALA A 335 16.51 -6.34 3.26
N GLU A 336 15.87 -5.70 4.24
CA GLU A 336 16.46 -5.27 5.49
C GLU A 336 16.45 -6.37 6.56
N TYR A 337 15.33 -7.06 6.74
CA TYR A 337 15.17 -8.12 7.73
C TYR A 337 15.31 -9.50 7.08
N HIS A 338 16.26 -10.31 7.55
CA HIS A 338 16.44 -11.69 7.10
C HIS A 338 15.54 -12.64 7.90
N PRO A 339 14.58 -13.34 7.27
CA PRO A 339 13.81 -14.39 7.95
C PRO A 339 14.71 -15.53 8.48
N ASP A 340 15.83 -15.78 7.80
CA ASP A 340 16.74 -16.90 8.08
C ASP A 340 17.76 -16.61 9.20
N ASN A 341 17.85 -15.36 9.70
CA ASN A 341 18.82 -14.97 10.73
C ASN A 341 18.32 -15.18 12.17
N GLY A 342 17.11 -15.70 12.37
CA GLY A 342 16.52 -15.82 13.71
C GLY A 342 16.21 -14.47 14.36
N ASP A 343 16.38 -13.35 13.63
CA ASP A 343 15.80 -12.07 13.99
C ASP A 343 14.29 -12.20 13.86
N ALA A 344 13.59 -12.02 14.99
CA ALA A 344 12.15 -12.19 15.04
C ALA A 344 11.50 -11.36 13.93
N HIS A 345 10.73 -12.04 13.06
CA HIS A 345 9.64 -11.39 12.37
C HIS A 345 8.85 -10.57 13.41
N PRO A 346 8.41 -9.34 13.12
CA PRO A 346 7.63 -8.53 14.08
C PRO A 346 6.29 -9.13 14.56
N GLU A 347 6.00 -10.39 14.23
CA GLU A 347 4.82 -11.15 14.64
C GLU A 347 5.24 -12.48 15.28
N TYR A 348 5.36 -12.50 16.60
CA TYR A 348 4.73 -13.48 17.51
C TYR A 348 5.19 -13.20 18.97
N ASP A 349 4.39 -12.43 19.73
CA ASP A 349 4.46 -12.45 21.19
C ASP A 349 3.32 -13.35 21.71
N PRO A 350 3.60 -14.57 22.19
CA PRO A 350 2.59 -15.47 22.73
C PRO A 350 1.93 -14.97 24.02
N ASN A 351 2.42 -13.87 24.62
CA ASN A 351 1.89 -13.31 25.87
C ASN A 351 0.99 -12.09 25.68
N HIS A 352 0.69 -11.67 24.45
CA HIS A 352 -0.36 -10.70 24.17
C HIS A 352 -1.53 -11.38 23.47
N GLY A 353 -2.44 -11.89 24.31
CA GLY A 353 -3.70 -12.47 23.88
C GLY A 353 -4.51 -11.48 23.04
N ASP A 354 -4.97 -11.97 21.91
CA ASP A 354 -5.87 -11.32 20.98
C ASP A 354 -7.23 -11.05 21.68
N PRO A 355 -7.68 -9.78 21.86
CA PRO A 355 -8.89 -9.49 22.64
C PRO A 355 -10.19 -9.97 21.97
N TYR A 356 -10.12 -10.45 20.72
CA TYR A 356 -11.29 -10.76 19.91
C TYR A 356 -11.47 -12.24 19.54
N SER A 357 -10.61 -13.15 20.03
CA SER A 357 -10.80 -14.59 19.81
C SER A 357 -11.55 -15.24 20.98
N SER A 358 -12.88 -15.19 20.95
CA SER A 358 -13.71 -16.11 21.75
C SER A 358 -14.85 -16.68 20.93
N SER A 359 -14.52 -17.67 20.09
CA SER A 359 -15.49 -18.62 19.54
C SER A 359 -15.15 -20.03 19.99
N GLN A 360 -15.48 -20.38 21.24
CA GLN A 360 -15.57 -21.78 21.64
C GLN A 360 -16.95 -22.32 21.25
N SER A 361 -16.99 -23.16 20.23
CA SER A 361 -18.12 -24.06 20.00
C SER A 361 -18.10 -25.17 21.07
N PRO A 362 -19.21 -25.46 21.77
CA PRO A 362 -19.21 -26.48 22.79
C PRO A 362 -19.31 -27.88 22.18
N ALA A 363 -18.32 -28.72 22.49
CA ALA A 363 -18.36 -30.14 22.26
C ALA A 363 -19.49 -30.79 23.07
N ARG A 364 -20.23 -31.67 22.39
CA ARG A 364 -21.25 -32.56 22.97
C ARG A 364 -20.61 -33.45 24.04
N ASN A 365 -21.16 -33.43 25.25
CA ASN A 365 -21.06 -34.56 26.17
C ASN A 365 -22.46 -34.92 26.66
N TYR A 366 -22.86 -36.13 26.33
CA TYR A 366 -24.06 -36.82 26.78
C TYR A 366 -23.63 -37.70 27.96
N GLN A 367 -24.18 -37.48 29.16
CA GLN A 367 -24.50 -38.54 30.13
C GLN A 367 -25.27 -38.00 31.35
N ASP A 368 -26.50 -38.51 31.46
CA ASP A 368 -27.34 -38.88 32.61
C ASP A 368 -27.24 -38.15 33.96
N GLY A 369 -28.43 -37.78 34.48
CA GLY A 369 -28.79 -38.15 35.85
C GLY A 369 -29.28 -37.06 36.79
N ALA A 370 -30.61 -37.01 36.96
CA ALA A 370 -31.35 -36.80 38.22
C ALA A 370 -31.58 -35.38 38.81
N ALA A 371 -32.89 -35.17 39.08
CA ALA A 371 -33.54 -34.43 40.17
C ALA A 371 -33.52 -32.88 40.19
N GLY A 372 -34.73 -32.30 40.24
CA GLY A 372 -35.01 -30.87 40.49
C GLY A 372 -34.76 -30.45 41.96
N PRO A 373 -35.35 -29.34 42.49
CA PRO A 373 -36.57 -28.65 42.06
C PRO A 373 -36.49 -27.10 41.94
N ASP A 374 -37.62 -26.54 41.52
CA ASP A 374 -38.18 -25.18 41.68
C ASP A 374 -37.38 -24.07 42.42
N VAL A 375 -37.51 -22.83 41.93
CA VAL A 375 -38.22 -21.74 42.64
C VAL A 375 -38.20 -20.40 41.84
N GLN A 376 -39.42 -19.98 41.49
CA GLN A 376 -40.00 -18.62 41.45
C GLN A 376 -39.31 -17.45 40.70
N ARG A 377 -39.86 -17.27 39.49
CA ARG A 377 -40.42 -16.04 38.91
C ARG A 377 -40.87 -14.97 39.92
N THR A 378 -40.27 -13.78 39.86
CA THR A 378 -40.96 -12.50 40.11
C THR A 378 -40.55 -11.50 39.04
N GLY A 379 -41.55 -10.97 38.34
CA GLY A 379 -41.39 -9.84 37.43
C GLY A 379 -42.17 -8.64 37.97
N ARG A 380 -41.81 -7.44 37.51
CA ARG A 380 -42.72 -6.34 37.16
C ARG A 380 -41.94 -5.12 36.64
N PRO A 381 -42.58 -4.17 35.93
CA PRO A 381 -42.18 -3.82 34.59
C PRO A 381 -41.90 -2.32 34.38
N LEU A 382 -41.48 -2.05 33.16
CA LEU A 382 -41.37 -0.76 32.47
C LEU A 382 -42.51 0.23 32.76
N SER A 383 -42.13 1.50 32.95
CA SER A 383 -42.98 2.66 32.77
C SER A 383 -42.31 3.63 31.81
N VAL A 384 -43.06 3.98 30.77
CA VAL A 384 -42.79 5.00 29.76
C VAL A 384 -43.05 6.38 30.35
N SER A 385 -42.16 7.34 30.09
CA SER A 385 -42.45 8.75 29.81
C SER A 385 -41.28 9.36 29.07
#